data_AF-A0A9W8G5K7-F1
#
_entry.id   AF-A0A9W8G5K7-F1
#
_cell.length_a   1.000
_cell.length_b   1.000
_cell.length_c   1.000
_cell.angle_alpha   90.00
_cell.angle_beta   90.00
_cell.angle_gamma   90.00
#
_symmetry.space_group_name_H-M   'P 1'
#
loop_
_entity.id
_entity.type
_entity.pdbx_description
1 polymer ?
#
loop_
_entity_poly.entity_id
_entity_poly.type
_entity_poly.pdbx_seq_one_letter_code
_entity_poly.pdbx_strand_id
1 'polypeptide(L)'
;MFSDTLLKILRFYLYITALVFVVIVLITDAVSLSKLDKYPSGYVSEHKGAAGYTMFVTLASLILIPLITFGHHLAVFAVLSRVLHELILNAVLAVFWFVAGCVMANYSGGGGCYGSSLCSSFRAATAFSWLTFFVLLAQIVFLVLVVMRVRRNNGDIRAPYGYDSGYGGNAGGAAAPPMHSEEPYYETQPKVEMPTPH
;
A
#
# COMPACT_ATOMS: atom_id res chain seq x y z
N MET A 1 24.72 6.44 5.94
CA MET A 1 24.62 5.00 6.28
C MET A 1 23.65 4.71 7.42
N PHE A 2 23.79 5.28 8.63
CA PHE A 2 22.87 4.97 9.75
C PHE A 2 21.40 5.36 9.51
N SER A 3 21.15 6.41 8.72
CA SER A 3 19.81 6.93 8.47
C SER A 3 18.94 6.04 7.57
N ASP A 4 19.53 5.24 6.68
CA ASP A 4 18.77 4.49 5.66
C ASP A 4 18.32 3.12 6.20
N THR A 5 19.16 2.48 7.01
CA THR A 5 18.81 1.24 7.73
C THR A 5 17.70 1.48 8.74
N LEU A 6 17.78 2.58 9.51
CA LEU A 6 16.73 2.96 10.46
C LEU A 6 15.40 3.18 9.74
N LEU A 7 15.44 3.79 8.55
CA LEU A 7 14.27 4.07 7.74
C LEU A 7 13.60 2.80 7.21
N LYS A 8 14.39 1.83 6.74
CA LYS A 8 13.91 0.50 6.32
C LYS A 8 13.28 -0.27 7.50
N ILE A 9 13.92 -0.24 8.67
CA ILE A 9 13.44 -0.90 9.89
C ILE A 9 12.12 -0.28 10.36
N LEU A 10 12.05 1.05 10.47
CA LEU A 10 10.84 1.74 10.92
C LEU A 10 9.65 1.44 10.00
N ARG A 11 9.90 1.43 8.69
CA ARG A 11 8.88 1.09 7.69
C ARG A 11 8.34 -0.33 7.87
N PHE A 12 9.21 -1.30 8.13
CA PHE A 12 8.81 -2.68 8.40
C PHE A 12 7.95 -2.78 9.68
N TYR A 13 8.36 -2.12 10.76
CA TYR A 13 7.59 -2.07 12.01
C TYR A 13 6.21 -1.41 11.83
N LEU A 14 6.10 -0.36 11.01
CA LEU A 14 4.82 0.28 10.71
C LEU A 14 3.87 -0.66 9.97
N TYR A 15 4.36 -1.52 9.06
CA TYR A 15 3.51 -2.53 8.41
C TYR A 15 3.08 -3.63 9.36
N ILE A 16 3.98 -4.11 10.22
CA ILE A 16 3.64 -5.12 11.23
C ILE A 16 2.58 -4.57 12.20
N THR A 17 2.76 -3.36 12.71
CA THR A 17 1.80 -2.74 13.64
C THR A 17 0.45 -2.52 12.98
N ALA A 18 0.41 -2.06 11.72
CA ALA A 18 -0.82 -1.97 10.95
C ALA A 18 -1.51 -3.34 10.81
N LEU A 19 -0.75 -4.39 10.47
CA LEU A 19 -1.27 -5.75 10.33
C LEU A 19 -1.84 -6.29 11.65
N VAL A 20 -1.14 -6.08 12.76
CA VAL A 20 -1.62 -6.47 14.10
C VAL A 20 -2.93 -5.77 14.43
N PHE A 21 -3.05 -4.46 14.18
CA PHE A 21 -4.30 -3.74 14.40
C PHE A 21 -5.43 -4.23 13.50
N VAL A 22 -5.15 -4.51 12.22
CA VAL A 22 -6.13 -5.08 11.30
C VAL A 22 -6.66 -6.42 11.81
N VAL A 23 -5.79 -7.30 12.32
CA VAL A 23 -6.19 -8.60 12.90
C VAL A 23 -7.05 -8.41 14.15
N ILE A 24 -6.68 -7.47 15.03
CA ILE A 24 -7.48 -7.15 16.22
C ILE A 24 -8.89 -6.68 15.81
N VAL A 25 -8.98 -5.77 14.83
CA VAL A 25 -10.27 -5.26 14.34
C VAL A 25 -11.10 -6.38 13.71
N LEU A 26 -10.48 -7.27 12.94
CA LEU A 26 -11.16 -8.44 12.36
C LEU A 26 -11.79 -9.33 13.45
N ILE A 27 -11.05 -9.60 14.54
CA ILE A 27 -11.56 -10.38 15.67
C ILE A 27 -12.72 -9.65 16.34
N THR A 28 -12.60 -8.34 16.58
CA THR A 28 -13.69 -7.56 17.20
C THR A 28 -14.93 -7.49 16.33
N ASP A 29 -14.78 -7.42 15.02
CA ASP A 29 -15.89 -7.41 14.05
C ASP A 29 -16.59 -8.76 14.01
N ALA A 30 -15.83 -9.87 13.96
CA ALA A 30 -16.37 -11.22 13.99
C ALA A 30 -17.17 -11.50 15.29
N VAL A 31 -16.65 -11.07 16.45
CA VAL A 31 -17.33 -11.19 17.74
C VAL A 31 -18.60 -10.33 17.77
N SER A 32 -18.55 -9.12 17.22
CA SER A 32 -19.70 -8.21 17.18
C SER A 32 -20.81 -8.77 16.29
N LEU A 33 -20.47 -9.30 15.11
CA LEU A 33 -21.41 -9.97 14.20
C LEU A 33 -22.08 -11.18 14.85
N SER A 34 -21.30 -12.04 15.53
CA SER A 34 -21.84 -13.21 16.25
C SER A 34 -22.84 -12.82 17.34
N LYS A 35 -22.62 -11.70 18.02
CA LYS A 35 -23.57 -11.17 19.01
C LYS A 35 -24.80 -10.56 18.34
N LEU A 36 -24.62 -9.80 17.26
CA LEU A 36 -25.71 -9.16 16.49
C LEU A 36 -26.68 -10.17 15.89
N ASP A 37 -26.21 -11.38 15.57
CA ASP A 37 -27.07 -12.41 14.99
C ASP A 37 -28.11 -12.99 15.97
N LYS A 38 -27.89 -12.80 17.28
CA LYS A 38 -28.84 -13.23 18.33
C LYS A 38 -30.01 -12.28 18.53
N TYR A 39 -30.01 -11.11 17.86
CA TYR A 39 -31.06 -10.10 18.00
C TYR A 39 -32.05 -10.14 16.81
N PRO A 40 -33.35 -9.96 17.06
CA PRO A 40 -34.38 -9.97 16.00
C PRO A 40 -34.14 -8.84 14.99
N SER A 41 -34.24 -9.17 13.70
CA SER A 41 -33.73 -8.41 12.54
C SER A 41 -34.19 -6.95 12.41
N GLY A 42 -35.30 -6.55 13.05
CA GLY A 42 -35.93 -5.24 12.86
C GLY A 42 -35.13 -4.02 13.35
N TYR A 43 -34.20 -4.20 14.29
CA TYR A 43 -33.41 -3.08 14.88
C TYR A 43 -31.89 -3.19 14.63
N VAL A 44 -31.46 -4.15 13.82
CA VAL A 44 -30.04 -4.58 13.76
C VAL A 44 -29.43 -4.39 12.37
N SER A 45 -30.23 -4.01 11.37
CA SER A 45 -29.79 -3.86 9.97
C SER A 45 -28.65 -2.85 9.82
N GLU A 46 -28.77 -1.68 10.46
CA GLU A 46 -27.77 -0.61 10.40
C GLU A 46 -26.45 -1.01 11.05
N HIS A 47 -26.51 -1.64 12.24
CA HIS A 47 -25.33 -2.16 12.94
C HIS A 47 -24.63 -3.28 12.18
N LYS A 48 -25.40 -4.17 11.52
CA LYS A 48 -24.85 -5.22 10.64
C LYS A 48 -24.15 -4.61 9.42
N GLY A 49 -24.70 -3.55 8.83
CA GLY A 49 -24.08 -2.83 7.72
C GLY A 49 -22.74 -2.19 8.09
N ALA A 50 -22.69 -1.55 9.26
CA ALA A 50 -21.46 -0.94 9.79
C ALA A 50 -20.35 -1.97 10.02
N ALA A 51 -20.66 -3.06 10.73
CA ALA A 51 -19.72 -4.15 10.97
C ALA A 51 -19.32 -4.87 9.66
N GLY A 52 -20.24 -4.97 8.68
CA GLY A 52 -19.94 -5.51 7.36
C GLY A 52 -18.94 -4.65 6.58
N TYR A 53 -19.06 -3.33 6.64
CA TYR A 53 -18.10 -2.43 5.99
C TYR A 53 -16.71 -2.54 6.60
N THR A 54 -16.60 -2.56 7.93
CA THR A 54 -15.32 -2.67 8.63
C THR A 54 -14.67 -4.03 8.40
N MET A 55 -15.47 -5.09 8.30
CA MET A 55 -15.03 -6.43 7.90
C MET A 55 -14.48 -6.44 6.46
N PHE A 56 -15.14 -5.75 5.53
CA PHE A 56 -14.62 -5.58 4.17
C PHE A 56 -13.27 -4.86 4.17
N VAL A 57 -13.15 -3.75 4.92
CA VAL A 57 -11.90 -2.97 5.01
C VAL A 57 -10.77 -3.79 5.64
N THR A 58 -11.05 -4.58 6.68
CA THR A 58 -10.05 -5.45 7.32
C THR A 58 -9.59 -6.56 6.39
N LEU A 59 -10.50 -7.22 5.67
CA LEU A 59 -10.15 -8.25 4.67
C LEU A 59 -9.34 -7.66 3.52
N ALA A 60 -9.76 -6.51 2.99
CA ALA A 60 -9.01 -5.80 1.96
C ALA A 60 -7.60 -5.43 2.45
N SER A 61 -7.47 -4.97 3.69
CA SER A 61 -6.18 -4.65 4.31
C SER A 61 -5.31 -5.90 4.51
N LEU A 62 -5.88 -7.03 4.91
CA LEU A 62 -5.16 -8.30 5.06
C LEU A 62 -4.59 -8.84 3.75
N ILE A 63 -5.22 -8.52 2.62
CA ILE A 63 -4.71 -8.89 1.30
C ILE A 63 -3.71 -7.84 0.81
N LEU A 64 -4.06 -6.55 0.90
CA LEU A 64 -3.27 -5.47 0.34
C LEU A 64 -1.97 -5.22 1.10
N ILE A 65 -1.95 -5.29 2.45
CA ILE A 65 -0.71 -5.03 3.22
C ILE A 65 0.39 -6.05 2.87
N PRO A 66 0.15 -7.38 2.88
CA PRO A 66 1.13 -8.35 2.40
C PRO A 66 1.47 -8.17 0.92
N LEU A 67 0.50 -7.81 0.07
CA LEU A 67 0.78 -7.55 -1.34
C LEU A 67 1.74 -6.37 -1.51
N ILE A 68 1.62 -5.32 -0.69
CA ILE A 68 2.53 -4.17 -0.69
C ILE A 68 3.91 -4.57 -0.18
N THR A 69 4.01 -5.36 0.89
CA THR A 69 5.29 -5.75 1.49
C THR A 69 6.04 -6.78 0.63
N PHE A 70 5.34 -7.80 0.13
CA PHE A 70 5.89 -8.90 -0.66
C PHE A 70 5.83 -8.68 -2.18
N GLY A 71 5.14 -7.64 -2.66
CA GLY A 71 5.04 -7.32 -4.09
C GLY A 71 6.39 -7.15 -4.79
N HIS A 72 7.46 -6.88 -4.02
CA HIS A 72 8.82 -6.86 -4.51
C HIS A 72 9.33 -8.21 -5.04
N HIS A 73 8.91 -9.32 -4.43
CA HIS A 73 9.30 -10.66 -4.87
C HIS A 73 8.51 -11.13 -6.09
N LEU A 74 7.31 -10.57 -6.30
CA LEU A 74 6.37 -11.09 -7.28
C LEU A 74 6.60 -10.54 -8.70
N ALA A 75 7.48 -9.56 -8.91
CA ALA A 75 7.77 -8.92 -10.20
C ALA A 75 6.54 -8.40 -11.00
N VAL A 76 5.33 -8.43 -10.41
CA VAL A 76 4.05 -8.08 -11.05
C VAL A 76 3.99 -6.60 -11.44
N PHE A 77 4.80 -5.73 -10.83
CA PHE A 77 4.76 -4.27 -11.03
C PHE A 77 6.04 -3.73 -11.67
N ALA A 78 6.50 -4.36 -12.76
CA ALA A 78 7.73 -3.95 -13.47
C ALA A 78 7.68 -2.53 -14.07
N VAL A 79 6.49 -1.96 -14.29
CA VAL A 79 6.31 -0.70 -15.03
C VAL A 79 6.07 0.51 -14.11
N LEU A 80 5.56 0.31 -12.88
CA LEU A 80 5.23 1.40 -11.97
C LEU A 80 6.34 1.61 -10.94
N SER A 81 6.74 2.87 -10.71
CA SER A 81 7.69 3.20 -9.66
C SER A 81 7.19 2.69 -8.30
N ARG A 82 7.96 1.80 -7.66
CA ARG A 82 7.57 1.07 -6.44
C ARG A 82 7.02 1.98 -5.35
N VAL A 83 7.66 3.13 -5.13
CA VAL A 83 7.25 4.10 -4.09
C VAL A 83 5.87 4.70 -4.38
N LEU A 84 5.55 4.95 -5.65
CA LEU A 84 4.24 5.47 -6.04
C LEU A 84 3.14 4.42 -5.82
N HIS A 85 3.42 3.15 -6.13
CA HIS A 85 2.47 2.07 -5.89
C HIS A 85 2.15 1.93 -4.39
N GLU A 86 3.19 1.91 -3.56
CA GLU A 86 3.08 1.85 -2.10
C GLU A 86 2.32 3.06 -1.54
N LEU A 87 2.56 4.25 -2.08
CA LEU A 87 1.86 5.47 -1.69
C LEU A 87 0.38 5.43 -2.06
N ILE A 88 0.04 5.03 -3.29
CA ILE A 88 -1.35 4.93 -3.76
C ILE A 88 -2.12 3.92 -2.92
N LEU A 89 -1.57 2.72 -2.71
CA LEU A 89 -2.25 1.69 -1.94
C LEU A 89 -2.42 2.08 -0.47
N ASN A 90 -1.40 2.70 0.16
CA ASN A 90 -1.54 3.22 1.51
C ASN A 90 -2.55 4.37 1.60
N ALA A 91 -2.62 5.24 0.60
CA ALA A 91 -3.62 6.31 0.56
C ALA A 91 -5.05 5.77 0.45
N VAL A 92 -5.27 4.79 -0.43
CA VAL A 92 -6.59 4.12 -0.58
C VAL A 92 -6.98 3.42 0.72
N LEU A 93 -6.05 2.68 1.34
CA LEU A 93 -6.29 2.04 2.64
C LEU A 93 -6.57 3.07 3.73
N ALA A 94 -5.84 4.18 3.79
CA ALA A 94 -6.07 5.22 4.79
C ALA A 94 -7.48 5.82 4.65
N VAL A 95 -7.96 6.04 3.42
CA VAL A 95 -9.33 6.51 3.18
C VAL A 95 -10.36 5.48 3.65
N PHE A 96 -10.16 4.20 3.35
CA PHE A 96 -11.06 3.14 3.82
C PHE A 96 -11.10 3.04 5.35
N TRP A 97 -9.95 3.12 6.01
CA TRP A 97 -9.87 3.12 7.48
C TRP A 97 -10.47 4.39 8.11
N PHE A 98 -10.34 5.54 7.45
CA PHE A 98 -11.00 6.77 7.88
C PHE A 98 -12.52 6.64 7.85
N VAL A 99 -13.07 6.15 6.73
CA VAL A 99 -14.53 5.92 6.59
C VAL A 99 -15.00 4.87 7.60
N ALA A 100 -14.24 3.78 7.79
CA ALA A 100 -14.54 2.75 8.79
C ALA A 100 -14.61 3.34 10.21
N GLY A 101 -13.63 4.19 10.57
CA GLY A 101 -13.62 4.90 11.85
C GLY A 101 -14.82 5.83 12.03
N CYS A 102 -15.21 6.58 10.99
CA CYS A 102 -16.38 7.47 11.03
C CYS A 102 -17.69 6.68 11.19
N VAL A 103 -17.86 5.60 10.43
CA VAL A 103 -19.04 4.74 10.50
C VAL A 103 -19.18 4.14 11.90
N MET A 104 -18.11 3.59 12.47
CA MET A 104 -18.18 3.02 13.83
C MET A 104 -18.37 4.07 14.94
N ALA A 105 -17.81 5.28 14.77
CA ALA A 105 -17.97 6.37 15.73
C ALA A 105 -19.44 6.78 15.89
N ASN A 106 -20.21 6.83 14.80
CA ASN A 106 -21.63 7.16 14.84
C ASN A 106 -22.43 6.17 15.72
N TYR A 107 -22.08 4.88 15.69
CA TYR A 107 -22.80 3.87 16.49
C TYR A 107 -22.30 3.76 17.93
N SER A 108 -21.01 3.97 18.17
CA SER A 108 -20.45 3.90 19.52
C SER A 108 -20.81 5.10 20.40
N GLY A 109 -21.19 6.23 19.79
CA GLY A 109 -21.68 7.44 20.44
C GLY A 109 -23.20 7.51 20.68
N GLY A 110 -23.97 6.53 20.19
CA GLY A 110 -25.42 6.52 20.33
C GLY A 110 -25.90 6.35 21.79
N GLY A 111 -26.97 7.05 22.17
CA GLY A 111 -27.51 7.06 23.54
C GLY A 111 -27.94 5.68 24.08
N GLY A 112 -28.31 4.74 23.20
CA GLY A 112 -28.65 3.35 23.58
C GLY A 112 -27.45 2.45 23.93
N CYS A 113 -26.23 2.97 23.82
CA CYS A 113 -24.99 2.21 23.96
C CYS A 113 -24.42 2.26 25.40
N TYR A 114 -24.98 3.07 26.30
CA TYR A 114 -24.53 3.16 27.69
C TYR A 114 -24.94 1.91 28.50
N GLY A 115 -24.05 0.92 28.60
CA GLY A 115 -24.16 -0.16 29.59
C GLY A 115 -24.15 -1.59 29.06
N SER A 116 -24.16 -1.81 27.74
CA SER A 116 -24.09 -3.15 27.16
C SER A 116 -22.66 -3.58 26.82
N SER A 117 -22.35 -4.87 27.01
CA SER A 117 -21.05 -5.46 26.60
C SER A 117 -20.81 -5.49 25.08
N LEU A 118 -21.84 -5.12 24.30
CA LEU A 118 -21.74 -4.85 22.88
C LEU A 118 -21.11 -3.49 22.61
N CYS A 119 -21.48 -2.48 23.40
CA CYS A 119 -20.97 -1.14 23.20
C CYS A 119 -19.47 -1.03 23.48
N SER A 120 -18.96 -1.77 24.46
CA SER A 120 -17.52 -1.82 24.73
C SER A 120 -16.75 -2.39 23.54
N SER A 121 -17.29 -3.41 22.86
CA SER A 121 -16.70 -3.97 21.63
C SER A 121 -16.69 -2.95 20.50
N PHE A 122 -17.80 -2.23 20.26
CA PHE A 122 -17.85 -1.19 19.23
C PHE A 122 -16.92 0.00 19.52
N ARG A 123 -16.81 0.43 20.78
CA ARG A 123 -15.88 1.49 21.19
C ARG A 123 -14.42 1.06 20.98
N ALA A 124 -14.08 -0.17 21.34
CA ALA A 124 -12.75 -0.73 21.09
C ALA A 124 -12.45 -0.79 19.59
N ALA A 125 -13.37 -1.34 18.78
CA ALA A 125 -13.21 -1.43 17.32
C ALA A 125 -13.07 -0.05 16.66
N THR A 126 -13.83 0.94 17.15
CA THR A 126 -13.70 2.35 16.73
C THR A 126 -12.30 2.88 17.03
N ALA A 127 -11.80 2.68 18.25
CA ALA A 127 -10.48 3.16 18.65
C ALA A 127 -9.36 2.50 17.82
N PHE A 128 -9.42 1.19 17.59
CA PHE A 128 -8.44 0.49 16.75
C PHE A 128 -8.52 0.91 15.28
N SER A 129 -9.70 1.27 14.78
CA SER A 129 -9.84 1.81 13.43
C SER A 129 -9.14 3.17 13.28
N TRP A 130 -9.31 4.06 14.27
CA TRP A 130 -8.59 5.33 14.30
C TRP A 130 -7.08 5.15 14.46
N LEU A 131 -6.64 4.24 15.33
CA LEU A 131 -5.22 3.91 15.47
C LEU A 131 -4.64 3.39 14.15
N THR A 132 -5.36 2.51 13.45
CA THR A 132 -4.93 2.00 12.14
C THR A 132 -4.85 3.11 11.11
N PHE A 133 -5.84 4.01 11.08
CA PHE A 133 -5.80 5.21 10.25
C PHE A 133 -4.57 6.08 10.53
N PHE A 134 -4.27 6.38 11.79
CA PHE A 134 -3.09 7.19 12.14
C PHE A 134 -1.77 6.49 11.80
N VAL A 135 -1.70 5.17 11.94
CA VAL A 135 -0.52 4.39 11.50
C VAL A 135 -0.35 4.50 9.99
N LEU A 136 -1.42 4.35 9.21
CA LEU A 136 -1.36 4.49 7.75
C LEU A 136 -1.01 5.93 7.33
N LEU A 137 -1.54 6.94 8.01
CA LEU A 137 -1.19 8.34 7.77
C LEU A 137 0.29 8.60 8.07
N ALA A 138 0.80 8.07 9.18
CA ALA A 138 2.22 8.14 9.51
C ALA A 138 3.09 7.46 8.43
N GLN A 139 2.65 6.32 7.89
CA GLN A 139 3.33 5.67 6.76
C GLN A 139 3.34 6.54 5.50
N ILE A 140 2.23 7.19 5.17
CA ILE A 140 2.15 8.11 4.01
C ILE A 140 3.13 9.27 4.19
N VAL A 141 3.12 9.93 5.35
CA VAL A 141 4.06 11.03 5.66
C VAL A 141 5.49 10.55 5.53
N PHE A 142 5.79 9.36 6.05
CA PHE A 142 7.12 8.78 5.97
C PHE A 142 7.56 8.49 4.53
N LEU A 143 6.68 7.92 3.70
CA LEU A 143 6.94 7.71 2.27
C LEU A 143 7.20 9.03 1.55
N VAL A 144 6.42 10.08 1.85
CA VAL A 144 6.63 11.41 1.27
C VAL A 144 8.00 11.98 1.65
N LEU A 145 8.41 11.86 2.92
CA LEU A 145 9.73 12.31 3.38
C LEU A 145 10.88 11.58 2.65
N VAL A 146 10.71 10.28 2.39
CA VAL A 146 11.67 9.49 1.61
C VAL A 146 11.77 10.00 0.18
N VAL A 147 10.62 10.22 -0.48
CA VAL A 147 10.58 10.77 -1.84
C VAL A 147 11.25 12.15 -1.90
N MET A 148 10.96 13.03 -0.94
CA MET A 148 11.57 14.37 -0.87
C MET A 148 13.09 14.29 -0.68
N ARG A 149 13.57 13.38 0.16
CA ARG A 149 15.01 13.17 0.39
C ARG A 149 15.71 12.63 -0.85
N VAL A 150 15.12 11.66 -1.53
CA VAL A 150 15.65 11.11 -2.79
C VAL A 150 15.73 12.22 -3.85
N ARG A 151 14.67 13.02 -3.99
CA ARG A 151 14.67 14.18 -4.90
C ARG A 151 15.76 15.20 -4.57
N ARG A 152 15.94 15.55 -3.30
CA ARG A 152 16.96 16.52 -2.86
C ARG A 152 18.38 16.06 -3.19
N ASN A 153 18.60 14.74 -3.23
CA ASN A 153 19.89 14.14 -3.56
C ASN A 153 20.04 13.82 -5.06
N ASN A 154 19.17 14.37 -5.94
CA ASN A 154 19.13 14.06 -7.37
C ASN A 154 19.00 12.55 -7.70
N GLY A 155 18.43 11.76 -6.79
CA GLY A 155 18.18 10.34 -7.02
C GLY A 155 16.93 10.13 -7.88
N ASP A 156 16.93 9.07 -8.69
CA ASP A 156 15.77 8.68 -9.49
C ASP A 156 14.73 7.94 -8.63
N ILE A 157 13.52 8.47 -8.57
CA ILE A 157 12.37 7.92 -7.83
C ILE A 157 11.75 6.72 -8.59
N ARG A 158 12.08 6.61 -9.89
CA ARG A 158 11.62 5.53 -10.77
C ARG A 158 12.52 4.31 -10.73
N ALA A 159 13.70 4.39 -10.12
CA ALA A 159 14.61 3.27 -10.03
C ALA A 159 13.96 2.11 -9.22
N PRO A 160 13.83 0.91 -9.81
CA PRO A 160 13.38 -0.27 -9.07
C PRO A 160 14.40 -0.62 -7.98
N TYR A 161 13.93 -1.20 -6.88
CA TYR A 161 14.72 -1.58 -5.68
C TYR A 161 15.67 -2.78 -5.92
N GLY A 162 16.39 -2.77 -7.04
CA GLY A 162 17.36 -3.80 -7.45
C GLY A 162 18.78 -3.28 -7.66
N TYR A 163 19.03 -1.97 -7.56
CA TYR A 163 20.38 -1.38 -7.67
C TYR A 163 20.91 -0.86 -6.33
N ASP A 164 20.42 -1.42 -5.23
CA ASP A 164 20.78 -1.02 -3.85
C ASP A 164 21.82 -1.99 -3.23
N SER A 165 22.67 -2.61 -4.07
CA SER A 165 23.83 -3.41 -3.64
C SER A 165 25.17 -2.66 -3.73
N GLY A 166 25.18 -1.34 -4.01
CA GLY A 166 26.46 -0.66 -4.25
C GLY A 166 26.55 0.87 -4.11
N TYR A 167 25.52 1.60 -3.68
CA TYR A 167 25.63 3.07 -3.56
C TYR A 167 26.25 3.55 -2.24
N GLY A 168 27.45 3.02 -1.99
CA GLY A 168 28.49 3.63 -1.16
C GLY A 168 29.60 4.30 -1.98
N GLY A 169 29.46 4.43 -3.31
CA GLY A 169 30.50 5.05 -4.14
C GLY A 169 29.94 5.78 -5.36
N ASN A 170 30.27 7.07 -5.47
CA ASN A 170 30.27 7.88 -6.70
C ASN A 170 29.08 7.71 -7.65
N ALA A 171 28.04 8.54 -7.47
CA ALA A 171 27.11 8.91 -8.54
C ALA A 171 27.78 9.84 -9.58
N GLY A 172 28.95 9.45 -10.08
CA GLY A 172 29.72 10.16 -11.09
C GLY A 172 30.04 9.32 -12.34
N GLY A 173 29.50 8.09 -12.46
CA GLY A 173 29.92 7.22 -13.55
C GLY A 173 29.11 5.94 -13.77
N ALA A 174 27.81 5.93 -13.46
CA ALA A 174 26.94 4.90 -14.02
C ALA A 174 26.71 5.27 -15.49
N ALA A 175 27.57 4.73 -16.36
CA ALA A 175 27.41 4.78 -17.80
C ALA A 175 25.95 4.45 -18.14
N ALA A 176 25.32 5.33 -18.92
CA ALA A 176 24.07 5.01 -19.57
C ALA A 176 24.21 3.60 -20.20
N PRO A 177 23.17 2.75 -20.17
CA PRO A 177 23.18 1.53 -20.96
C PRO A 177 23.62 1.93 -22.38
N PRO A 178 24.57 1.21 -23.01
CA PRO A 178 24.98 1.56 -24.36
C PRO A 178 23.70 1.68 -25.18
N MET A 179 23.43 2.88 -25.69
CA MET A 179 22.44 3.01 -26.74
C MET A 179 22.94 2.05 -27.80
N HIS A 180 22.18 0.97 -28.03
CA HIS A 180 22.34 0.22 -29.26
C HIS A 180 22.03 1.23 -30.35
N SER A 181 23.08 1.80 -30.93
CA SER A 181 22.96 2.45 -32.22
C SER A 181 22.47 1.35 -33.14
N GLU A 182 21.19 1.40 -33.51
CA GLU A 182 20.73 0.78 -34.74
C GLU A 182 21.61 1.38 -35.83
N GLU A 183 22.66 0.64 -36.23
CA GLU A 183 23.34 0.93 -37.47
C GLU A 183 22.28 0.80 -38.57
N PRO A 184 22.06 1.83 -39.41
CA PRO A 184 21.20 1.68 -40.56
C PRO A 184 21.82 0.63 -41.48
N TYR A 185 21.19 -0.53 -41.53
CA TYR A 185 21.55 -1.63 -42.42
C TYR A 185 21.23 -1.19 -43.84
N TYR A 186 22.19 -0.55 -44.51
CA TYR A 186 22.10 -0.32 -45.95
C TYR A 186 22.38 -1.65 -46.65
N GLU A 187 21.30 -2.36 -46.97
CA GLU A 187 21.31 -3.52 -47.83
C GLU A 187 21.77 -3.10 -49.23
N THR A 188 23.07 -3.24 -49.52
CA THR A 188 23.63 -3.05 -50.87
C THR A 188 23.09 -4.17 -51.76
N GLN A 189 21.99 -3.90 -52.46
CA GLN A 189 21.54 -4.81 -53.51
C GLN A 189 22.58 -4.85 -54.63
N PRO A 190 23.01 -6.04 -55.08
CA PRO A 190 23.91 -6.16 -56.22
C PRO A 190 23.23 -5.65 -57.48
N LYS A 191 23.89 -4.72 -58.16
CA LYS A 191 23.46 -4.15 -59.44
C LYS A 191 23.44 -5.26 -60.50
N VAL A 192 22.24 -5.71 -60.87
CA VAL A 192 22.04 -6.66 -61.98
C VAL A 192 22.23 -5.91 -63.29
N GLU A 193 23.33 -6.19 -64.00
CA GLU A 193 23.54 -5.69 -65.36
C GLU A 193 22.67 -6.49 -66.34
N MET A 194 21.80 -5.79 -67.09
CA MET A 194 21.02 -6.40 -68.15
C MET A 194 21.85 -6.48 -69.44
N PRO A 195 21.84 -7.63 -70.15
CA PRO A 195 22.51 -7.76 -71.44
C PRO A 195 21.79 -6.97 -72.52
N THR A 196 22.55 -6.19 -73.29
CA THR A 196 22.08 -5.43 -74.46
C THR A 196 21.83 -6.36 -75.65
N PRO A 197 20.69 -6.24 -76.35
CA PRO A 197 20.44 -6.99 -77.59
C PRO A 197 21.27 -6.44 -78.75
N HIS A 198 21.80 -7.35 -79.56
CA HIS A 198 22.48 -7.08 -80.83
C HIS A 198 21.50 -6.78 -81.96
#